data_AF-A0A3N6QVK6-F1
#
_entry.id   AF-A0A3N6QVK6-F1
#
_cell.length_a   1.000
_cell.length_b   1.000
_cell.length_c   1.000
_cell.angle_alpha   90.00
_cell.angle_beta   90.00
_cell.angle_gamma   90.00
#
_symmetry.space_group_name_H-M   'P 1'
#
loop_
_entity.id
_entity.type
_entity.pdbx_description
1 polymer ?
#
loop_
_entity_poly.entity_id
_entity_poly.type
_entity_poly.pdbx_seq_one_letter_code
_entity_poly.pdbx_strand_id
1 'polypeptide(L)'
;MKQLNRYLLTILGLGWLSFMVAGLVLNQVLPVPNFVLLIERSYCPPQQWQQVVEEYIDLYRQHQQHLVKIESVVLFNDLGEEVLTTVPTPEELRGQGTYGRSSPQREAELRKAYDQVKVIRCL
;
A
#
# COMPACT_ATOMS: atom_id res chain seq x y z
N MET A 1 -10.16 20.16 -53.31
CA MET A 1 -10.51 19.51 -52.04
C MET A 1 -10.02 18.06 -52.13
N LYS A 2 -9.00 17.68 -51.35
CA LYS A 2 -8.37 16.35 -51.45
C LYS A 2 -9.39 15.28 -51.03
N GLN A 3 -9.69 14.33 -51.91
CA GLN A 3 -10.53 13.18 -51.55
C GLN A 3 -9.82 12.38 -50.47
N LEU A 4 -10.35 12.44 -49.26
CA LEU A 4 -9.81 11.76 -48.10
C LEU A 4 -10.07 10.26 -48.29
N ASN A 5 -9.00 9.45 -48.35
CA ASN A 5 -9.09 8.03 -48.62
C ASN A 5 -9.76 7.31 -47.45
N ARG A 6 -11.01 6.89 -47.65
CA ARG A 6 -11.87 6.24 -46.64
C ARG A 6 -11.22 4.99 -46.03
N TYR A 7 -10.39 4.30 -46.81
CA TYR A 7 -9.64 3.11 -46.36
C TYR A 7 -8.56 3.44 -45.32
N LEU A 8 -7.86 4.56 -45.50
CA LEU A 8 -6.87 5.06 -44.53
C LEU A 8 -7.54 5.48 -43.22
N LEU A 9 -8.71 6.13 -43.30
CA LEU A 9 -9.50 6.49 -42.13
C LEU A 9 -10.00 5.27 -41.34
N THR A 10 -10.43 4.20 -42.03
CA THR A 10 -10.86 2.98 -41.35
C THR A 10 -9.72 2.28 -40.63
N ILE A 11 -8.52 2.21 -41.22
CA ILE A 11 -7.35 1.59 -40.56
C ILE A 11 -6.90 2.42 -39.35
N LEU A 12 -6.83 3.75 -39.50
CA LEU A 12 -6.51 4.64 -38.39
C LEU A 12 -7.54 4.53 -37.25
N GLY A 13 -8.84 4.52 -37.59
CA GLY A 13 -9.90 4.36 -36.61
C GLY A 13 -9.82 3.03 -35.87
N LEU A 14 -9.60 1.92 -36.58
CA LEU A 14 -9.44 0.59 -35.98
C LEU A 14 -8.19 0.48 -35.10
N GLY A 15 -7.07 1.09 -35.51
CA GLY A 15 -5.84 1.11 -34.71
C GLY A 15 -6.00 1.89 -33.41
N TRP A 16 -6.64 3.06 -33.45
CA TRP A 16 -6.94 3.83 -32.24
C TRP A 16 -7.95 3.11 -31.34
N LEU A 17 -8.95 2.47 -31.92
CA LEU A 17 -9.97 1.74 -31.17
C LEU A 17 -9.37 0.51 -30.48
N SER A 18 -8.49 -0.25 -31.15
CA SER A 18 -7.80 -1.38 -30.52
C SER A 18 -6.87 -0.93 -29.38
N PHE A 19 -6.17 0.20 -29.54
CA PHE A 19 -5.33 0.77 -28.49
C PHE A 19 -6.16 1.22 -27.28
N MET A 20 -7.32 1.84 -27.51
CA MET A 20 -8.23 2.25 -26.44
C MET A 20 -8.78 1.04 -25.67
N VAL A 21 -9.19 -0.01 -26.38
CA VAL A 21 -9.67 -1.26 -25.78
C VAL A 21 -8.57 -1.92 -24.96
N ALA A 22 -7.35 -2.00 -25.49
CA ALA A 22 -6.20 -2.56 -24.77
C ALA A 22 -5.91 -1.78 -23.47
N GLY A 23 -5.93 -0.45 -23.51
CA GLY A 23 -5.75 0.39 -22.31
C GLY A 23 -6.83 0.16 -21.25
N LEU A 24 -8.10 0.03 -21.66
CA LEU A 24 -9.21 -0.28 -20.75
C LEU A 24 -9.07 -1.66 -20.10
N VAL A 25 -8.69 -2.67 -20.89
CA VAL A 25 -8.49 -4.03 -20.39
C VAL A 25 -7.36 -4.06 -19.36
N LEU A 26 -6.22 -3.40 -19.63
CA LEU A 26 -5.11 -3.34 -18.69
C LEU A 26 -5.50 -2.67 -17.36
N ASN A 27 -6.31 -1.61 -17.42
CA ASN A 27 -6.78 -0.91 -16.22
C ASN A 27 -7.75 -1.76 -15.36
N GLN A 28 -8.51 -2.68 -15.97
CA GLN A 28 -9.42 -3.55 -15.21
C GLN A 28 -8.77 -4.85 -14.73
N VAL A 29 -7.75 -5.34 -15.43
CA VAL A 29 -7.15 -6.66 -15.15
C VAL A 29 -5.98 -6.57 -14.16
N LEU A 30 -5.39 -5.39 -13.96
CA LEU A 30 -4.30 -5.22 -12.99
C LEU A 30 -4.84 -4.67 -11.66
N PRO A 31 -5.19 -5.53 -10.68
CA PRO A 31 -5.64 -5.07 -9.37
C PRO A 31 -4.52 -4.32 -8.66
N VAL A 32 -4.88 -3.21 -8.02
CA VAL A 32 -3.97 -2.50 -7.11
C VAL A 32 -3.62 -3.45 -5.95
N PRO A 33 -2.34 -3.70 -5.66
CA PRO A 33 -1.95 -4.60 -4.59
C PRO A 33 -2.46 -4.08 -3.25
N ASN A 34 -3.15 -4.93 -2.49
CA ASN A 34 -3.71 -4.61 -1.17
C ASN A 34 -3.06 -5.45 -0.07
N PHE A 35 -2.77 -4.84 1.07
CA PHE A 35 -2.16 -5.55 2.20
C PHE A 35 -2.57 -4.94 3.54
N VAL A 36 -2.43 -5.75 4.59
CA VAL A 36 -2.46 -5.31 5.98
C VAL A 36 -1.06 -4.90 6.39
N LEU A 37 -0.92 -3.72 6.97
CA LEU A 37 0.36 -3.21 7.44
C LEU A 37 0.53 -3.50 8.93
N LEU A 38 1.47 -4.36 9.29
CA LEU A 38 1.86 -4.56 10.68
C LEU A 38 2.99 -3.59 11.03
N ILE A 39 2.80 -2.81 12.09
CA ILE A 39 3.82 -1.92 12.62
C ILE A 39 4.15 -2.38 14.03
N GLU A 40 5.39 -2.80 14.22
CA GLU A 40 5.87 -3.17 15.54
C GLU A 40 6.13 -1.92 16.38
N ARG A 41 5.43 -1.80 17.52
CA ARG A 41 5.53 -0.66 18.46
C ARG A 41 6.34 -0.95 19.72
N SER A 42 7.10 -2.04 19.72
CA SER A 42 8.09 -2.38 20.76
C SER A 42 8.99 -1.19 21.08
N TYR A 43 9.49 -1.09 22.32
CA TYR A 43 10.34 0.02 22.73
C TYR A 43 11.49 0.24 21.75
N CYS A 44 11.58 1.46 21.23
CA CYS A 44 12.45 1.80 20.12
C CYS A 44 13.03 3.20 20.31
N PRO A 45 14.35 3.39 20.16
CA PRO A 45 14.98 4.71 20.19
C PRO A 45 14.31 5.69 19.22
N PRO A 46 14.21 6.99 19.56
CA PRO A 46 13.51 7.97 18.72
C PRO A 46 14.03 8.03 17.27
N GLN A 47 15.33 7.82 17.07
CA GLN A 47 15.94 7.82 15.72
C GLN A 47 15.47 6.63 14.87
N GLN A 48 15.35 5.45 15.47
CA GLN A 48 14.86 4.26 14.79
C GLN A 48 13.34 4.35 14.56
N TRP A 49 12.59 4.91 15.51
CA TRP A 49 11.16 5.14 15.34
C TRP A 49 10.90 6.12 14.18
N GLN A 50 11.73 7.16 14.05
CA GLN A 50 11.64 8.06 12.90
C GLN A 50 11.83 7.29 11.58
N GLN A 51 12.73 6.31 11.50
CA GLN A 51 12.90 5.49 10.28
C GLN A 51 11.65 4.67 9.96
N VAL A 52 11.00 4.08 10.97
CA VAL A 52 9.71 3.39 10.81
C VAL A 52 8.64 4.34 10.28
N VAL A 53 8.58 5.56 10.82
CA VAL A 53 7.64 6.59 10.38
C VAL A 53 7.95 7.05 8.94
N GLU A 54 9.21 7.18 8.54
CA GLU A 54 9.59 7.51 7.15
C GLU A 54 9.18 6.39 6.17
N GLU A 55 9.42 5.13 6.50
CA GLU A 55 8.96 4.01 5.67
C GLU A 55 7.43 4.00 5.56
N TYR A 56 6.73 4.32 6.66
CA TYR A 56 5.29 4.49 6.65
C TYR A 56 4.83 5.65 5.75
N ILE A 57 5.52 6.79 5.77
CA ILE A 57 5.20 7.95 4.92
C ILE A 57 5.24 7.58 3.43
N ASP A 58 6.24 6.81 3.02
CA ASP A 58 6.35 6.37 1.63
C ASP A 58 5.21 5.43 1.24
N LEU A 59 4.82 4.50 2.11
CA LEU A 59 3.68 3.62 1.87
C LEU A 59 2.35 4.38 1.87
N TYR A 60 2.19 5.34 2.77
CA TYR A 60 1.02 6.21 2.83
C TYR A 60 0.90 7.06 1.56
N ARG A 61 2.02 7.59 1.04
CA ARG A 61 2.04 8.31 -0.24
C ARG A 61 1.63 7.40 -1.40
N GLN A 62 2.17 6.19 -1.47
CA GLN A 62 1.76 5.20 -2.49
C GLN A 62 0.28 4.84 -2.38
N HIS A 63 -0.24 4.77 -1.15
CA HIS A 63 -1.66 4.54 -0.89
C HIS A 63 -2.54 5.67 -1.43
N GLN A 64 -2.18 6.93 -1.16
CA GLN A 64 -2.87 8.11 -1.70
C GLN A 64 -2.82 8.18 -3.23
N GLN A 65 -1.72 7.70 -3.83
CA GLN A 65 -1.54 7.63 -5.29
C GLN A 65 -2.21 6.41 -5.93
N HIS A 66 -2.93 5.58 -5.17
CA HIS A 66 -3.59 4.35 -5.63
C HIS A 66 -2.60 3.33 -6.26
N LEU A 67 -1.32 3.42 -5.92
CA LEU A 67 -0.30 2.46 -6.34
C LEU A 67 -0.32 1.20 -5.48
N VAL A 68 -0.73 1.36 -4.23
CA VAL A 68 -0.98 0.27 -3.27
C VAL A 68 -2.23 0.59 -2.45
N LYS A 69 -2.83 -0.42 -1.82
CA LYS A 69 -3.94 -0.24 -0.89
C LYS A 69 -3.56 -0.77 0.49
N ILE A 70 -3.42 0.12 1.47
CA ILE A 70 -3.32 -0.28 2.87
C ILE A 70 -4.75 -0.55 3.35
N GLU A 71 -5.05 -1.82 3.65
CA GLU A 71 -6.40 -2.23 4.06
C GLU A 71 -6.68 -1.89 5.52
N SER A 72 -5.71 -2.17 6.38
CA SER A 72 -5.71 -1.79 7.79
C SER A 72 -4.28 -1.70 8.29
N VAL A 73 -4.09 -0.99 9.40
CA VAL A 73 -2.81 -0.92 10.11
C VAL A 73 -2.98 -1.63 11.44
N VAL A 74 -2.14 -2.63 11.71
CA VAL A 74 -2.13 -3.34 12.98
C VAL A 74 -0.86 -2.98 13.72
N LEU A 75 -1.04 -2.33 14.85
CA LEU A 75 0.04 -1.97 15.76
C LEU A 75 0.22 -3.09 16.77
N PHE A 76 1.44 -3.59 16.99
CA PHE A 76 1.62 -4.73 17.90
C PHE A 76 2.93 -4.70 18.69
N ASN A 77 2.92 -5.38 19.82
CA ASN A 77 4.08 -5.71 20.65
C ASN A 77 3.79 -6.96 21.53
N ASP A 78 4.64 -7.23 22.52
CA ASP A 78 4.42 -8.31 23.49
C ASP A 78 3.17 -8.15 24.36
N LEU A 79 2.75 -6.91 24.62
CA LEU A 79 1.59 -6.58 25.46
C LEU A 79 0.25 -6.75 24.73
N GLY A 80 0.24 -6.70 23.41
CA GLY A 80 -0.98 -6.87 22.62
C GLY A 80 -0.90 -6.31 21.21
N GLU A 81 -2.07 -6.14 20.61
CA GLU A 81 -2.26 -5.57 19.28
C GLU A 81 -3.44 -4.59 19.26
N GLU A 82 -3.37 -3.62 18.37
CA GLU A 82 -4.39 -2.61 18.12
C GLU A 82 -4.62 -2.53 16.62
N VAL A 83 -5.83 -2.85 16.18
CA VAL A 83 -6.23 -2.83 14.77
C VAL A 83 -6.86 -1.48 14.44
N LEU A 84 -6.20 -0.72 13.57
CA LEU A 84 -6.68 0.54 13.04
C LEU A 84 -7.34 0.28 11.68
N THR A 85 -8.67 0.32 11.67
CA THR A 85 -9.48 0.17 10.44
C THR A 85 -9.39 1.38 9.54
N THR A 86 -9.13 2.57 10.10
CA THR A 86 -8.78 3.76 9.35
C THR A 86 -7.27 3.89 9.31
N VAL A 87 -6.71 4.03 8.11
CA VAL A 87 -5.27 4.21 7.91
C VAL A 87 -4.85 5.54 8.56
N PRO A 88 -4.02 5.53 9.61
CA PRO A 88 -3.64 6.75 10.31
C PRO A 88 -2.81 7.67 9.42
N THR A 89 -2.87 8.97 9.63
CA THR A 89 -1.94 9.91 9.01
C THR A 89 -0.52 9.69 9.55
N PRO A 90 0.51 10.06 8.78
CA PRO A 90 1.89 10.02 9.29
C PRO A 90 2.10 10.80 10.58
N GLU A 91 1.39 11.92 10.75
CA GLU A 91 1.43 12.75 11.96
C GLU A 91 0.85 12.01 13.17
N GLU A 92 -0.27 11.32 13.01
CA GLU A 92 -0.88 10.49 14.05
C GLU A 92 0.05 9.35 14.45
N LEU A 93 0.65 8.65 13.49
CA LEU A 93 1.61 7.58 13.78
C LEU A 93 2.87 8.12 14.48
N ARG A 94 3.40 9.26 14.04
CA ARG A 94 4.57 9.89 14.65
C ARG A 94 4.33 10.26 16.12
N GLY A 95 3.12 10.70 16.44
CA GLY A 95 2.70 11.03 17.81
C GLY A 95 2.53 9.80 18.71
N GLN A 96 2.55 8.59 18.16
CA GLN A 96 2.45 7.38 18.96
C GLN A 96 3.78 7.03 19.62
N GLY A 97 3.73 6.76 20.93
CA GLY A 97 4.89 6.25 21.67
C GLY A 97 5.18 4.79 21.37
N THR A 98 6.43 4.38 21.57
CA THR A 98 6.88 2.99 21.50
C THR A 98 7.09 2.44 22.91
N TYR A 99 6.65 1.21 23.16
CA TYR A 99 6.70 0.57 24.47
C TYR A 99 6.60 -0.94 24.37
N GLY A 100 6.90 -1.64 25.47
CA GLY A 100 6.93 -3.10 25.49
C GLY A 100 8.17 -3.66 24.81
N ARG A 101 8.12 -4.94 24.47
CA ARG A 101 9.20 -5.71 23.86
C ARG A 101 8.76 -6.34 22.55
N SER A 102 9.76 -6.66 21.73
CA SER A 102 9.55 -7.40 20.50
C SER A 102 8.96 -8.78 20.75
N SER A 103 7.98 -9.16 19.94
CA SER A 103 7.29 -10.45 20.02
C SER A 103 7.27 -11.14 18.66
N PRO A 104 8.30 -11.93 18.33
CA PRO A 104 8.35 -12.71 17.09
C PRO A 104 7.20 -13.71 16.97
N GLN A 105 6.74 -14.24 18.10
CA GLN A 105 5.59 -15.15 18.16
C GLN A 105 4.32 -14.44 17.68
N ARG A 106 4.07 -13.21 18.15
CA ARG A 106 2.90 -12.43 17.74
C ARG A 106 2.98 -12.02 16.27
N GLU A 107 4.15 -11.61 15.79
CA GLU A 107 4.33 -11.31 14.38
C GLU A 107 3.97 -12.53 13.51
N ALA A 108 4.40 -13.74 13.92
CA ALA A 108 4.08 -14.97 13.21
C ALA A 108 2.59 -15.33 13.26
N GLU A 109 1.89 -15.04 14.37
CA GLU A 109 0.44 -15.21 14.50
C GLU A 109 -0.31 -14.25 13.57
N LEU A 110 0.05 -12.97 13.59
CA LEU A 110 -0.54 -11.94 12.73
C LEU A 110 -0.31 -12.23 11.24
N ARG A 111 0.88 -12.69 10.86
CA ARG A 111 1.18 -13.11 9.48
C ARG A 111 0.36 -14.31 9.01
N LYS A 112 -0.16 -15.14 9.93
CA LYS A 112 -1.08 -16.24 9.59
C LYS A 112 -2.53 -15.78 9.56
N ALA A 113 -2.87 -14.74 10.31
CA ALA A 113 -4.23 -14.20 10.39
C ALA A 113 -4.63 -13.39 9.14
N TYR A 114 -3.66 -12.89 8.38
CA TYR A 114 -3.88 -12.05 7.21
C TYR A 114 -3.18 -12.61 5.96
N ASP A 115 -3.85 -12.57 4.81
CA ASP A 115 -3.36 -13.17 3.56
C ASP A 115 -2.16 -12.42 2.95
N GLN A 116 -2.19 -11.09 2.98
CA GLN A 116 -1.14 -10.23 2.44
C GLN A 116 -0.70 -9.23 3.49
N VAL A 117 0.57 -9.33 3.89
CA VAL A 117 1.09 -8.61 5.04
C VAL A 117 2.41 -7.94 4.70
N LYS A 118 2.50 -6.65 5.02
CA LYS A 118 3.78 -5.93 5.07
C LYS A 118 4.10 -5.60 6.52
N VAL A 119 5.36 -5.75 6.92
CA VAL A 119 5.79 -5.53 8.30
C VAL A 119 6.86 -4.47 8.32
N ILE A 120 6.70 -3.47 9.19
CA ILE A 120 7.71 -2.46 9.50
C ILE A 120 8.03 -2.57 10.98
N ARG A 121 9.32 -2.52 11.30
CA ARG A 121 9.83 -2.60 12.67
C ARG A 121 11.11 -1.79 12.81
N CYS A 122 11.42 -1.45 14.05
CA CYS A 122 12.73 -0.91 14.37
C CYS A 122 13.82 -1.98 14.19
N LEU A 123 14.97 -1.58 13.65
CA LEU A 123 16.15 -2.43 13.41
C LEU A 123 17.26 -2.16 14.43
#